data_AF-A0A965I7G5-F1
#
_entry.id   AF-A0A965I7G5-F1
#
_cell.length_a   1.000
_cell.length_b   1.000
_cell.length_c   1.000
_cell.angle_alpha   90.00
_cell.angle_beta   90.00
_cell.angle_gamma   90.00
#
_symmetry.space_group_name_H-M   'P 1'
#
loop_
_entity.id
_entity.type
_entity.pdbx_description
1 polymer ?
#
loop_
_entity_poly.entity_id
_entity_poly.type
_entity_poly.pdbx_seq_one_letter_code
_entity_poly.pdbx_strand_id
1 'polypeptide(L)'
;MVADLLIRDAEIFDGSGEAPWRGSCAIADGRIISLSTAESRADTQPIRAKQEIDGSGFALAPGFIDIHTHDDMAVFDSKRMKAKLSQGVTTVVVGNCGISASPSPLARH
;
A
#
# COMPACT_ATOMS: atom_id res chain seq x y z
N MET A 1 0.95 -17.17 16.08
CA MET A 1 1.72 -16.09 15.43
C MET A 1 1.09 -14.76 15.85
N VAL A 2 1.86 -13.68 16.04
CA VAL A 2 1.32 -12.35 16.33
C VAL A 2 1.63 -11.43 15.15
N ALA A 3 0.60 -10.89 14.50
CA ALA A 3 0.75 -9.91 13.43
C ALA A 3 1.04 -8.52 14.01
N ASP A 4 1.65 -7.64 13.22
CA ASP A 4 1.78 -6.22 13.56
C ASP A 4 0.43 -5.51 13.38
N LEU A 5 -0.22 -5.75 12.25
CA LEU A 5 -1.51 -5.18 11.89
C LEU A 5 -2.44 -6.26 11.35
N LEU A 6 -3.71 -6.21 11.75
CA LEU A 6 -4.78 -7.01 11.19
C LEU A 6 -5.95 -6.12 10.80
N ILE A 7 -6.29 -6.12 9.52
CA ILE A 7 -7.48 -5.45 8.97
C ILE A 7 -8.54 -6.53 8.82
N ARG A 8 -9.65 -6.40 9.54
CA ARG A 8 -10.74 -7.38 9.53
C ARG A 8 -11.87 -6.94 8.62
N ASP A 9 -12.53 -7.93 8.03
CA ASP A 9 -13.85 -7.78 7.45
C ASP A 9 -14.00 -6.74 6.32
N ALA A 10 -12.92 -6.51 5.58
CA ALA A 10 -12.90 -5.60 4.44
C ALA A 10 -13.37 -6.31 3.16
N GLU A 11 -13.82 -5.52 2.18
CA GLU A 11 -13.98 -5.98 0.80
C GLU A 11 -12.62 -5.90 0.10
N ILE A 12 -11.98 -7.05 -0.12
CA ILE A 12 -10.60 -7.15 -0.61
C ILE A 12 -10.60 -7.19 -2.14
N PHE A 13 -9.86 -6.25 -2.72
CA PHE A 13 -9.50 -6.20 -4.13
C PHE A 13 -7.99 -6.45 -4.23
N ASP A 14 -7.55 -7.60 -4.73
CA ASP A 14 -6.11 -7.94 -4.75
C ASP A 14 -5.32 -7.36 -5.94
N GLY A 15 -6.02 -6.69 -6.86
CA GLY A 15 -5.43 -6.08 -8.06
C GLY A 15 -5.24 -7.05 -9.23
N SER A 16 -5.64 -8.32 -9.11
CA SER A 16 -5.60 -9.30 -10.21
C SER A 16 -6.63 -9.03 -11.30
N GLY A 17 -7.68 -8.27 -10.98
CA GLY A 17 -8.85 -8.05 -11.85
C GLY A 17 -10.00 -9.04 -11.60
N GLU A 18 -9.80 -10.02 -10.72
CA GLU A 18 -10.85 -10.92 -10.25
C GLU A 18 -11.90 -10.20 -9.39
N ALA A 19 -13.05 -10.85 -9.18
CA ALA A 19 -14.09 -10.33 -8.31
C ALA A 19 -13.58 -10.17 -6.86
N PRO A 20 -13.97 -9.08 -6.16
CA PRO A 20 -13.56 -8.89 -4.77
C PRO A 20 -14.21 -9.92 -3.84
N TRP A 21 -13.62 -10.10 -2.66
CA TRP A 21 -14.19 -10.95 -1.63
C TRP A 21 -14.11 -10.30 -0.25
N ARG A 22 -15.03 -10.67 0.63
CA ARG A 22 -15.01 -10.23 2.03
C ARG A 22 -14.00 -11.07 2.82
N GLY A 23 -13.12 -10.41 3.58
CA GLY A 23 -11.99 -11.10 4.20
C GLY A 23 -11.18 -10.27 5.19
N SER A 24 -10.08 -10.84 5.67
CA SER A 24 -9.12 -10.14 6.54
C SER A 24 -7.69 -10.18 5.97
N CYS A 25 -6.89 -9.18 6.29
CA CYS A 25 -5.48 -9.07 5.89
C CYS A 25 -4.58 -8.91 7.12
N ALA A 26 -3.64 -9.83 7.29
CA ALA A 26 -2.65 -9.78 8.36
C ALA A 26 -1.27 -9.38 7.82
N ILE A 27 -0.62 -8.47 8.53
CA ILE A 27 0.67 -7.90 8.15
C ILE A 27 1.67 -8.10 9.29
N ALA A 28 2.88 -8.54 8.96
CA ALA A 28 4.01 -8.61 9.88
C ALA A 28 5.31 -8.26 9.15
N ASP A 29 6.20 -7.53 9.80
CA ASP A 29 7.51 -7.12 9.27
C ASP A 29 7.42 -6.45 7.89
N GLY A 30 6.39 -5.60 7.70
CA GLY A 30 6.15 -4.87 6.46
C GLY A 30 5.64 -5.72 5.30
N ARG A 31 5.23 -6.98 5.54
CA ARG A 31 4.72 -7.90 4.51
C ARG A 31 3.33 -8.41 4.86
N ILE A 32 2.51 -8.63 3.83
CA ILE A 32 1.26 -9.37 3.97
C ILE A 32 1.62 -10.84 4.25
N ILE A 33 1.19 -11.36 5.39
CA ILE A 33 1.45 -12.75 5.81
C ILE A 33 0.22 -13.66 5.65
N SER A 34 -0.97 -13.08 5.50
CA SER A 34 -2.21 -13.83 5.29
C SER A 34 -3.30 -12.95 4.68
N LEU A 35 -4.07 -13.52 3.76
CA LEU A 35 -5.37 -13.03 3.31
C LEU A 35 -6.39 -14.15 3.57
N SER A 36 -7.46 -13.87 4.29
CA SER A 36 -8.54 -14.84 4.55
C SER A 36 -9.81 -14.45 3.83
N THR A 37 -10.70 -15.42 3.60
CA THR A 37 -12.09 -15.17 3.18
C THR A 37 -13.01 -15.27 4.40
N ALA A 38 -14.18 -14.62 4.36
CA ALA A 38 -15.17 -14.69 5.44
C ALA A 38 -15.69 -16.12 5.69
N GLU A 39 -15.68 -16.97 4.67
CA GLU A 39 -16.15 -18.37 4.71
C GLU A 39 -15.05 -19.34 5.17
N SER A 40 -13.79 -18.95 4.98
CA SER A 40 -12.64 -19.70 5.43
C SER A 40 -12.60 -19.72 6.97
N ARG A 41 -13.15 -20.78 7.56
CA ARG A 41 -12.90 -21.16 8.97
C ARG A 41 -11.42 -21.54 9.22
N ALA A 42 -10.49 -21.26 8.30
CA ALA A 42 -9.06 -21.37 8.55
C ALA A 42 -8.57 -20.43 9.68
N ASP A 43 -9.43 -19.52 10.15
CA ASP A 43 -9.34 -18.81 11.44
C ASP A 43 -9.63 -19.70 12.68
N THR A 44 -9.30 -21.00 12.64
CA THR A 44 -9.42 -21.87 13.83
C THR A 44 -8.35 -21.56 14.89
N GLN A 45 -7.33 -20.77 14.55
CA GLN A 45 -6.57 -20.01 15.55
C GLN A 45 -6.83 -18.51 15.37
N PRO A 46 -7.24 -17.79 16.42
CA PRO A 46 -7.34 -16.35 16.35
C PRO A 46 -5.95 -15.77 16.09
N ILE A 47 -5.75 -15.18 14.90
CA ILE A 47 -4.60 -14.32 14.64
C ILE A 47 -4.70 -13.18 15.67
N ARG A 48 -3.73 -13.11 16.57
CA ARG A 48 -3.54 -11.96 17.46
C ARG A 48 -2.73 -10.92 16.69
N ALA A 49 -3.08 -9.65 16.83
CA ALA A 49 -2.31 -8.56 16.25
C ALA A 49 -1.99 -7.50 17.30
N LYS A 50 -0.89 -6.75 17.10
CA LYS A 50 -0.57 -5.57 17.94
C LYS A 50 -1.58 -4.45 17.72
N GLN A 51 -2.08 -4.32 16.49
CA GLN A 51 -3.11 -3.38 16.10
C GLN A 51 -4.17 -4.09 15.26
N GLU A 52 -5.44 -3.80 15.53
CA GLU A 52 -6.59 -4.27 14.73
C GLU A 52 -7.36 -3.08 14.17
N ILE A 53 -7.84 -3.22 12.94
CA ILE A 53 -8.70 -2.25 12.24
C ILE A 53 -9.95 -2.99 11.77
N ASP A 54 -11.12 -2.42 12.04
CA ASP A 54 -12.40 -2.84 11.45
C ASP A 54 -12.53 -2.20 10.05
N GLY A 55 -12.50 -3.04 9.02
CA GLY A 55 -12.64 -2.67 7.61
C GLY A 55 -14.07 -2.83 7.08
N SER A 56 -15.06 -3.12 7.94
CA SER A 56 -16.44 -3.32 7.53
C SER A 56 -16.97 -2.16 6.69
N GLY A 57 -17.47 -2.47 5.49
CA GLY A 57 -18.02 -1.46 4.56
C GLY A 57 -16.97 -0.65 3.81
N PHE A 58 -15.68 -0.97 3.94
CA PHE A 58 -14.60 -0.34 3.20
C PHE A 58 -13.91 -1.34 2.26
N ALA A 59 -13.34 -0.80 1.18
CA ALA A 59 -12.48 -1.55 0.28
C ALA A 59 -11.05 -1.59 0.83
N LEU A 60 -10.41 -2.76 0.75
CA LEU A 60 -8.98 -2.94 0.96
C LEU A 60 -8.32 -3.32 -0.37
N ALA A 61 -7.40 -2.50 -0.84
CA ALA A 61 -6.70 -2.70 -2.10
C ALA A 61 -5.18 -2.48 -1.95
N PRO A 62 -4.35 -2.96 -2.90
CA PRO A 62 -2.98 -2.52 -3.01
C PRO A 62 -2.88 -1.01 -3.06
N GLY A 63 -1.86 -0.46 -2.41
CA GLY A 63 -1.56 0.96 -2.53
C GLY A 63 -1.31 1.33 -4.00
N PHE A 64 -1.85 2.48 -4.43
CA PHE A 64 -1.78 2.84 -5.84
C PHE A 64 -0.35 3.19 -6.27
N ILE A 65 -0.04 2.89 -7.53
CA ILE A 65 1.23 3.20 -8.18
C ILE A 65 0.98 4.32 -9.18
N ASP A 66 1.54 5.49 -8.90
CA ASP A 66 1.47 6.64 -9.82
C ASP A 66 2.65 6.56 -10.79
N ILE A 67 2.35 6.11 -12.01
CA ILE A 67 3.36 5.79 -13.02
C ILE A 67 3.93 7.02 -13.73
N HIS A 68 3.41 8.21 -13.47
CA HIS A 68 3.79 9.41 -14.21
C HIS A 68 3.80 10.66 -13.33
N THR A 69 4.94 10.91 -12.70
CA THR A 69 5.09 12.06 -11.80
C THR A 69 6.34 12.88 -12.09
N HIS A 70 6.32 14.09 -11.53
CA HIS A 70 7.45 15.00 -11.41
C HIS A 70 7.82 15.21 -9.93
N ASP A 71 7.72 14.15 -9.13
CA ASP A 71 8.04 14.17 -7.70
C ASP A 71 9.56 14.00 -7.43
N ASP A 72 10.41 14.14 -8.45
CA ASP A 72 11.85 13.88 -8.47
C ASP A 72 12.60 14.43 -7.26
N MET A 73 12.23 15.64 -6.82
CA MET A 73 12.78 16.25 -5.60
C MET A 73 11.85 16.16 -4.39
N ALA A 74 10.55 15.96 -4.62
CA ALA A 74 9.55 15.90 -3.56
C ALA A 74 9.71 14.63 -2.69
N VAL A 75 10.17 13.52 -3.28
CA VAL A 75 10.38 12.25 -2.56
C VAL A 75 11.41 12.34 -1.42
N PHE A 76 12.29 13.35 -1.42
CA PHE A 76 13.26 13.59 -0.34
C PHE A 76 12.65 14.33 0.88
N ASP A 77 11.43 14.85 0.75
CA ASP A 77 10.71 15.54 1.81
C ASP A 77 9.31 14.92 1.99
N SER A 78 9.16 14.09 3.02
CA SER A 78 7.91 13.38 3.31
C SER A 78 6.71 14.30 3.49
N LYS A 79 6.91 15.57 3.87
CA LYS A 79 5.82 16.54 3.98
C LYS A 79 5.20 16.86 2.62
N ARG A 80 5.99 16.81 1.54
CA ARG A 80 5.53 17.07 0.16
C ARG A 80 4.75 15.89 -0.41
N MET A 81 5.01 14.67 0.07
CA MET A 81 4.32 13.46 -0.39
C MET A 81 2.90 13.30 0.15
N LYS A 82 2.43 14.21 1.03
CA LYS A 82 1.05 14.21 1.54
C LYS A 82 0.00 14.27 0.44
N ALA A 83 0.25 14.98 -0.66
CA ALA A 83 -0.66 15.03 -1.78
C ALA A 83 -0.92 13.62 -2.34
N LYS A 84 0.14 12.82 -2.52
CA LYS A 84 0.05 11.44 -3.01
C LYS A 84 -0.62 10.50 -2.01
N LEU A 85 -0.19 10.55 -0.74
CA LEU A 85 -0.76 9.71 0.31
C LEU A 85 -2.27 9.96 0.52
N SER A 86 -2.73 11.21 0.41
CA SER A 86 -4.16 11.55 0.54
C SER A 86 -5.05 10.94 -0.55
N GLN A 87 -4.46 10.47 -1.65
CA GLN A 87 -5.13 9.83 -2.77
C GLN A 87 -4.96 8.30 -2.77
N GLY A 88 -4.26 7.73 -1.77
CA GLY A 88 -3.96 6.29 -1.71
C GLY A 88 -2.73 5.85 -2.51
N VAL A 89 -1.94 6.79 -3.05
CA VAL A 89 -0.68 6.48 -3.75
C VAL A 89 0.39 6.11 -2.74
N THR A 90 1.02 4.95 -2.94
CA THR A 90 2.11 4.44 -2.08
C THR A 90 3.45 4.36 -2.81
N THR A 91 3.44 4.37 -4.13
CA THR A 91 4.65 4.33 -4.98
C THR A 91 4.51 5.33 -6.12
N VAL A 92 5.59 6.04 -6.43
CA VAL A 92 5.66 6.98 -7.56
C VAL A 92 6.81 6.61 -8.49
N VAL A 93 6.59 6.80 -9.80
CA VAL A 93 7.65 6.75 -10.82
C VAL A 93 7.96 8.19 -11.24
N VAL A 94 9.20 8.61 -10.97
CA VAL A 94 9.74 9.95 -11.29
C VAL A 94 10.61 9.91 -12.55
N GLY A 95 11.19 11.04 -12.97
CA GLY A 95 12.09 11.10 -14.13
C GLY A 95 11.36 11.17 -15.47
N ASN A 96 10.12 11.64 -15.48
CA ASN A 96 9.27 11.68 -16.65
C ASN A 96 9.55 12.90 -17.55
N CYS A 97 9.09 12.82 -18.80
CA CYS A 97 9.11 13.92 -19.78
C CYS A 97 10.51 14.52 -20.03
N GLY A 98 11.57 13.72 -19.87
CA GLY A 98 12.96 14.16 -20.07
C GLY A 98 13.52 15.01 -18.93
N ILE A 99 12.81 15.13 -17.81
CA ILE A 99 13.23 15.87 -16.61
C ILE A 99 13.45 14.86 -15.50
N SER A 100 14.61 14.94 -14.83
CA SER A 100 14.92 14.08 -13.69
C SER A 100 15.83 14.78 -12.69
N ALA A 101 15.92 14.26 -11.47
CA ALA A 101 16.83 14.78 -10.44
C ALA A 101 18.33 14.60 -10.80
N SER A 102 18.66 13.71 -11.73
CA SER A 102 20.03 13.33 -12.08
C SER A 102 20.12 12.84 -13.52
N PRO A 103 21.22 13.10 -14.26
CA PRO A 103 22.43 13.78 -13.81
C PRO A 103 22.24 15.29 -13.64
N SER A 104 22.92 15.86 -12.63
CA SER A 104 23.14 17.31 -12.60
C SER A 104 24.03 17.70 -13.78
N PRO A 105 23.82 18.87 -14.42
CA PRO A 105 24.76 19.37 -15.42
C PRO A 105 26.19 19.30 -14.87
N LEU A 106 27.12 18.75 -15.66
CA LEU A 106 28.56 18.88 -15.37
C LEU A 106 28.83 20.36 -15.09
N ALA A 107 29.36 20.68 -13.91
CA ALA A 107 29.90 21.99 -13.63
C ALA A 107 31.00 22.23 -14.66
N ARG A 108 30.65 22.94 -15.74
CA ARG A 108 31.61 23.35 -16.75
C ARG A 108 32.48 24.41 -16.09
N HIS A 109 33.69 24.01 -15.70
CA HIS A 109 34.81 24.94 -15.47
C HIS A 109 35.18 25.61 -16.79
#